data_AF-A0A7C4AQG3-F1
#
_entry.id   AF-A0A7C4AQG3-F1
#
_cell.length_a   1.000
_cell.length_b   1.000
_cell.length_c   1.000
_cell.angle_alpha   90.00
_cell.angle_beta   90.00
_cell.angle_gamma   90.00
#
_symmetry.space_group_name_H-M   'P 1'
#
loop_
_entity.id
_entity.type
_entity.pdbx_description
1 polymer ?
#
loop_
_entity_poly.entity_id
_entity_poly.type
_entity_poly.pdbx_seq_one_letter_code
_entity_poly.pdbx_strand_id
1 'polypeptide(L)'
;ERMTQGGNADAEKIVLSSRCLHLLDAAMAPLRRLLEIGQQERHPKLDIVSYELRTALAPLEEITGEKVDEGVLDRLFERFCVGK
;
A
#
# COMPACT_ATOMS: atom_id res chain seq x y z
N GLU A 1 7.12 39.61 7.42
CA GLU A 1 7.39 38.38 8.19
C GLU A 1 6.16 37.48 8.05
N ARG A 2 6.17 36.23 7.59
CA ARG A 2 7.18 35.18 7.52
C ARG A 2 7.00 34.38 6.23
N MET A 3 8.13 34.04 5.62
CA MET A 3 8.29 33.09 4.54
C MET A 3 7.94 31.68 5.02
N THR A 4 7.18 30.92 4.23
CA THR A 4 7.25 29.45 4.20
C THR A 4 7.48 29.04 2.75
N GLN A 5 8.75 29.09 2.37
CA GLN A 5 9.27 28.45 1.16
C GLN A 5 9.65 27.03 1.57
N GLY A 6 9.12 26.02 0.90
CA GLY A 6 9.49 24.63 1.19
C GLY A 6 8.75 23.61 0.35
N GLY A 7 9.40 23.16 -0.73
CA GLY A 7 9.11 21.89 -1.37
C GLY A 7 8.17 21.95 -2.57
N ASN A 8 8.70 22.33 -3.73
CA ASN A 8 8.11 21.93 -5.00
C ASN A 8 8.23 20.41 -5.12
N ALA A 9 7.15 19.69 -4.83
CA ALA A 9 6.97 18.33 -5.30
C ALA A 9 5.85 18.40 -6.34
N ASP A 10 6.24 18.52 -7.61
CA ASP A 10 5.37 18.24 -8.73
C ASP A 10 4.76 16.86 -8.49
N ALA A 11 3.54 16.82 -7.95
CA ALA A 11 2.80 15.60 -7.72
C ALA A 11 2.36 15.09 -9.08
N GLU A 12 3.26 14.35 -9.75
CA GLU A 12 2.95 13.63 -10.97
C GLU A 12 1.73 12.74 -10.69
N LYS A 13 0.59 13.12 -11.26
CA LYS A 13 -0.68 12.46 -11.04
C LYS A 13 -0.68 11.14 -11.81
N ILE A 14 -0.10 10.11 -11.22
CA ILE A 14 -0.12 8.76 -11.76
C ILE A 14 -1.57 8.25 -11.71
N VAL A 15 -2.13 7.91 -12.87
CA VAL A 15 -3.45 7.28 -12.96
C VAL A 15 -3.29 5.81 -12.62
N LEU A 16 -3.65 5.44 -11.39
CA LEU A 16 -3.64 4.06 -10.92
C LEU A 16 -4.95 3.34 -11.24
N SER A 17 -4.87 2.03 -11.46
CA SER A 17 -6.08 1.21 -11.58
C SER A 17 -6.85 1.20 -10.25
N SER A 18 -8.18 1.05 -10.29
CA SER A 18 -9.01 0.96 -9.08
C SER A 18 -8.57 -0.17 -8.15
N ARG A 19 -8.00 -1.27 -8.69
CA ARG A 19 -7.40 -2.35 -7.90
C ARG A 19 -6.19 -1.87 -7.11
N CYS A 20 -5.25 -1.19 -7.78
CA CYS A 20 -4.05 -0.67 -7.13
C CYS A 20 -4.40 0.33 -6.03
N LEU A 21 -5.39 1.20 -6.26
CA LEU A 21 -5.87 2.13 -5.23
C LEU A 21 -6.41 1.38 -3.99
N HIS A 22 -7.23 0.35 -4.21
CA HIS A 22 -7.76 -0.46 -3.11
C HIS A 22 -6.66 -1.17 -2.31
N LEU A 23 -5.65 -1.72 -3.00
CA LEU A 23 -4.51 -2.37 -2.37
C LEU A 23 -3.64 -1.38 -1.59
N LEU A 24 -3.45 -0.16 -2.10
CA LEU A 24 -2.74 0.90 -1.38
C LEU A 24 -3.49 1.32 -0.12
N ASP A 25 -4.82 1.49 -0.18
CA ASP A 25 -5.63 1.77 1.01
C ASP A 25 -5.52 0.64 2.05
N ALA A 26 -5.55 -0.61 1.58
CA ALA A 26 -5.37 -1.79 2.43
C ALA A 26 -3.98 -1.83 3.08
N ALA A 27 -2.92 -1.44 2.37
CA ALA A 27 -1.56 -1.34 2.90
C ALA A 27 -1.39 -0.18 3.90
N MET A 28 -2.08 0.94 3.67
CA MET A 28 -2.00 2.12 4.52
C MET A 28 -2.64 1.92 5.90
N ALA A 29 -3.72 1.17 6.00
CA ALA A 29 -4.42 0.93 7.26
C ALA A 29 -3.52 0.36 8.39
N PRO A 30 -2.79 -0.76 8.19
CA PRO A 30 -1.87 -1.29 9.20
C PRO A 30 -0.67 -0.38 9.47
N LEU A 31 -0.17 0.34 8.46
CA LEU A 31 0.92 1.33 8.67
C LEU A 31 0.49 2.49 9.56
N ARG A 32 -0.74 2.98 9.41
CA ARG A 32 -1.31 4.01 10.30
C ARG A 32 -1.42 3.49 11.72
N ARG A 33 -1.91 2.27 11.90
CA ARG A 33 -1.98 1.63 13.22
C ARG A 33 -0.60 1.48 13.86
N LEU A 34 0.43 1.13 13.08
CA LEU A 34 1.80 1.04 13.57
C LEU A 34 2.35 2.40 14.03
N LEU A 35 2.01 3.48 13.32
CA LEU A 35 2.35 4.85 13.75
C LEU A 35 1.64 5.22 15.06
N GLU A 36 0.35 4.90 15.20
CA GLU A 36 -0.41 5.13 16.43
C GLU A 36 0.20 4.38 17.62
N ILE A 37 0.57 3.11 17.44
CA ILE A 37 1.25 2.28 18.45
C ILE A 37 2.57 2.93 18.88
N GLY A 38 3.39 3.40 17.93
CA GLY A 38 4.66 4.05 18.23
C GLY A 38 4.52 5.40 18.93
N GLN A 39 3.37 6.08 18.79
CA GLN A 39 3.07 7.32 19.49
C GLN A 39 2.54 7.09 20.92
N GLN A 40 1.83 5.98 21.15
CA GLN A 40 1.19 5.67 22.43
C GLN A 40 2.12 4.89 23.37
N GLU A 41 2.97 4.03 22.82
CA GLU A 41 3.83 3.14 23.59
C GLU A 41 5.31 3.45 23.36
N ARG A 42 6.04 3.74 24.43
CA ARG A 42 7.50 3.96 24.36
C ARG A 42 8.27 2.70 23.93
N HIS A 43 7.71 1.53 24.21
CA HIS A 43 8.29 0.22 23.89
C HIS A 43 7.20 -0.72 23.36
N PRO A 44 6.80 -0.57 22.08
CA PRO A 44 5.76 -1.40 21.50
C PRO A 44 6.21 -2.85 21.41
N LYS A 45 5.28 -3.78 21.64
CA LYS A 45 5.56 -5.22 21.55
C LYS A 45 5.93 -5.59 20.13
N LEU A 46 7.10 -6.22 19.94
CA LEU A 46 7.62 -6.59 18.63
C LEU A 46 6.69 -7.53 17.86
N ASP A 47 5.92 -8.37 18.55
CA ASP A 47 4.94 -9.26 17.90
C ASP A 47 3.85 -8.45 17.18
N ILE A 48 3.37 -7.36 17.79
CA ILE A 48 2.36 -6.48 17.20
C ILE A 48 2.95 -5.71 16.02
N VAL A 49 4.15 -5.14 16.20
CA VAL A 49 4.86 -4.42 15.13
C VAL A 49 5.11 -5.34 13.92
N SER A 50 5.59 -6.57 14.15
CA SER A 50 5.85 -7.54 13.10
C SER A 50 4.57 -7.95 12.38
N TYR A 51 3.48 -8.14 13.12
CA TYR A 51 2.18 -8.47 12.55
C TYR A 51 1.65 -7.36 11.63
N GLU A 52 1.66 -6.10 12.08
CA GLU A 52 1.19 -4.97 11.27
C GLU A 52 2.05 -4.77 10.02
N LEU A 53 3.37 -4.89 10.12
CA LEU A 53 4.26 -4.80 8.95
C LEU A 53 4.00 -5.92 7.93
N ARG A 54 3.80 -7.15 8.38
CA ARG A 54 3.46 -8.28 7.49
C ARG A 54 2.10 -8.08 6.83
N THR A 55 1.15 -7.53 7.57
CA THR A 55 -0.20 -7.20 7.06
C THR A 55 -0.14 -6.10 6.01
N ALA A 56 0.73 -5.08 6.20
CA ALA A 56 0.97 -4.04 5.20
C ALA A 56 1.68 -4.56 3.96
N LEU A 57 2.56 -5.55 4.11
CA LEU A 57 3.38 -6.09 3.03
C LEU A 57 2.55 -6.89 2.01
N ALA A 58 1.58 -7.69 2.45
CA ALA A 58 0.77 -8.54 1.57
C ALA A 58 0.12 -7.79 0.38
N PRO A 59 -0.62 -6.68 0.57
CA PRO A 59 -1.19 -5.92 -0.54
C PRO A 59 -0.12 -5.23 -1.41
N LEU A 60 1.05 -4.90 -0.85
CA LEU A 60 2.16 -4.35 -1.63
C LEU A 60 2.80 -5.41 -2.54
N GLU A 61 2.98 -6.64 -2.05
CA GLU A 61 3.44 -7.78 -2.84
C GLU A 61 2.46 -8.09 -4.00
N GLU A 62 1.16 -7.84 -3.83
CA GLU A 62 0.16 -7.99 -4.90
C GLU A 62 0.17 -6.85 -5.93
N ILE A 63 0.60 -5.65 -5.52
CA ILE A 63 0.82 -4.53 -6.45
C ILE A 63 2.07 -4.79 -7.28
N THR A 64 3.16 -5.26 -6.66
CA THR A 64 4.44 -5.56 -7.35
C THR A 64 4.39 -6.86 -8.16
N GLY A 65 3.44 -7.75 -7.85
CA GLY A 65 3.31 -9.06 -8.49
C GLY A 65 4.23 -10.12 -7.87
N GLU A 66 4.85 -9.86 -6.72
CA GLU A 66 5.64 -10.85 -5.97
C GLU A 66 4.75 -11.93 -5.33
N LYS A 67 3.50 -11.58 -4.99
CA LYS A 67 2.46 -12.54 -4.63
C LYS A 67 1.18 -12.19 -5.35
N VAL A 68 0.77 -13.04 -6.27
CA VAL A 68 -0.49 -12.88 -6.99
C VAL A 68 -1.41 -14.02 -6.51
N ASP A 69 -2.57 -13.67 -5.97
CA ASP A 69 -3.63 -14.64 -5.74
C ASP A 69 -4.03 -15.25 -7.10
N GLU A 70 -4.15 -16.57 -7.19
CA GLU A 70 -4.38 -17.29 -8.46
C GLU A 70 -5.58 -16.71 -9.24
N GLY A 71 -6.60 -16.17 -8.56
CA GLY A 71 -7.77 -15.55 -9.21
C GLY A 71 -7.56 -14.15 -9.79
N VAL A 72 -6.46 -13.47 -9.48
CA VAL A 72 -6.16 -12.12 -10.01
C VAL A 72 -5.60 -12.19 -11.43
N LEU A 73 -4.80 -13.22 -11.74
CA LEU A 73 -4.32 -13.47 -13.11
C LEU A 73 -5.50 -13.77 -14.04
N ASP A 74 -6.42 -14.63 -13.63
CA ASP A 74 -7.60 -15.01 -14.42
C ASP A 74 -8.46 -13.78 -14.77
N ARG A 75 -8.77 -12.92 -13.78
CA ARG A 75 -9.54 -11.68 -14.01
C ARG A 75 -8.81 -10.64 -14.85
N LEU A 76 -7.48 -10.62 -14.80
CA LEU A 76 -6.67 -9.73 -15.62
C LEU A 76 -6.71 -10.19 -17.08
N PHE A 77 -6.60 -11.51 -17.32
CA PHE A 77 -6.68 -12.11 -18.65
C PHE A 77 -8.08 -12.14 -19.25
N GLU A 78 -9.15 -12.21 -18.44
CA GLU A 78 -10.53 -12.03 -18.91
C GLU A 78 -10.78 -10.67 -19.58
N ARG A 79 -9.99 -9.64 -19.21
CA ARG A 79 -10.09 -8.30 -19.80
C ARG A 79 -9.22 -8.12 -21.05
N PHE A 80 -8.36 -9.08 -21.37
CA PHE A 80 -7.67 -9.13 -22.65
C PHE A 80 -8.53 -9.97 -23.59
N CYS A 81 -9.02 -9.37 -24.68
CA CYS A 81 -9.74 -10.09 -25.73
C CYS A 81 -8.97 -11.36 -26.10
N VAL A 82 -9.66 -12.50 -26.11
CA VAL A 82 -9.14 -13.82 -26.49
C VAL A 82 -8.34 -13.69 -27.79
N GLY A 83 -7.01 -13.90 -27.70
CA GLY A 83 -6.10 -13.83 -28.85
C GLY A 83 -5.00 -12.77 -28.76
N LYS A 84 -4.23 -12.75 -27.67
CA LYS A 84 -2.87 -12.19 -27.68
C LYS A 84 -1.85 -13.26 -27.34
#